data_AF-A0A7Y4UC87-F1
#
_entry.id   AF-A0A7Y4UC87-F1
#
_cell.length_a   1.000
_cell.length_b   1.000
_cell.length_c   1.000
_cell.angle_alpha   90.00
_cell.angle_beta   90.00
_cell.angle_gamma   90.00
#
_symmetry.space_group_name_H-M   'P 1'
#
loop_
_entity.id
_entity.type
_entity.pdbx_description
1 polymer ?
#
loop_
_entity_poly.entity_id
_entity_poly.type
_entity_poly.pdbx_seq_one_letter_code
_entity_poly.pdbx_strand_id
1 'polypeptide(L)'
;MQESHTSLTQELVRARRRERRATLIALAAVALTIGVVIGVALTARRSSLLAVTATHPEANIEMASAFVDIARRVEPSVVNISVVIQPRPRNGNEFPADARPRLDDYGRNRALRGNGSGVVVDSAGYILTNQHVIRDADRIIVKFFEGFE
;
A
#
# COMPACT_ATOMS: atom_id res chain seq x y z
N MET A 1 48.53 34.88 67.38
CA MET A 1 47.11 34.90 67.83
C MET A 1 46.18 35.12 66.64
N GLN A 2 46.28 34.28 65.60
CA GLN A 2 45.58 34.48 64.31
C GLN A 2 45.07 33.17 63.67
N GLU A 3 45.37 32.01 64.27
CA GLU A 3 44.97 30.69 63.75
C GLU A 3 43.61 30.20 64.29
N SER A 4 43.15 30.70 65.45
CA SER A 4 41.87 30.28 66.05
C SER A 4 40.63 30.81 65.32
N HIS A 5 40.75 31.92 64.59
CA HIS A 5 39.62 32.50 63.84
C HIS A 5 39.41 31.81 62.47
N THR A 6 40.43 31.13 61.95
CA THR A 6 40.38 30.49 60.63
C THR A 6 39.73 29.10 60.68
N SER A 7 39.84 28.37 61.79
CA SER A 7 39.21 27.06 61.96
C SER A 7 37.69 27.13 62.17
N LEU A 8 37.21 28.10 62.96
CA LEU A 8 35.78 28.31 63.22
C LEU A 8 35.00 28.76 61.96
N THR A 9 35.63 29.56 61.11
CA THR A 9 35.04 29.99 59.83
C THR A 9 35.00 28.84 58.82
N GLN A 10 35.97 27.93 58.84
CA GLN A 10 35.99 26.74 57.96
C GLN A 10 34.95 25.68 58.35
N GLU A 11 34.68 25.46 59.63
CA GLU A 11 33.63 24.51 60.07
C GLU A 11 32.21 24.97 59.71
N LEU A 12 31.89 26.26 59.92
CA LEU A 12 30.58 26.81 59.61
C LEU A 12 30.29 26.77 58.09
N VAL A 13 31.30 26.94 57.24
CA VAL A 13 31.17 26.83 55.78
C VAL A 13 30.92 25.38 55.33
N ARG A 14 31.53 24.39 56.00
CA ARG A 14 31.32 22.96 55.70
C ARG A 14 29.93 22.48 56.13
N ALA A 15 29.43 22.93 57.28
CA ALA A 15 28.08 22.64 57.76
C ALA A 15 27.01 23.19 56.79
N ARG A 16 27.10 24.48 56.41
CA ARG A 16 26.18 25.11 55.44
C ARG A 16 26.24 24.48 54.05
N ARG A 17 27.39 23.97 53.60
CA ARG A 17 27.53 23.25 52.32
C ARG A 17 26.86 21.87 52.34
N ARG A 18 26.81 21.17 53.48
CA ARG A 18 26.10 19.89 53.61
C ARG A 18 24.59 20.07 53.60
N GLU A 19 24.08 21.10 54.30
CA GLU A 19 22.65 21.45 54.29
C GLU A 19 22.16 21.91 52.91
N ARG A 20 22.97 22.73 52.21
CA ARG A 20 22.68 23.15 50.82
C ARG A 20 22.70 21.97 49.84
N ARG A 21 23.58 21.00 50.03
CA ARG A 21 23.61 19.79 49.18
C ARG A 21 22.41 18.88 49.45
N ALA A 22 22.02 18.70 50.72
CA ALA A 22 20.85 17.91 51.09
C ALA A 22 19.56 18.52 50.53
N THR A 23 19.39 19.84 50.62
CA THR A 23 18.23 20.55 50.06
C THR A 23 18.18 20.49 48.53
N LEU A 24 19.31 20.60 47.84
CA LEU A 24 19.38 20.42 46.38
C LEU A 24 19.05 18.99 45.94
N ILE A 25 19.52 17.97 46.68
CA ILE A 25 19.20 16.56 46.39
C ILE A 25 17.71 16.30 46.61
N ALA A 26 17.12 16.83 47.68
CA ALA A 26 15.69 16.70 47.95
C ALA A 26 14.84 17.36 46.85
N LEU A 27 15.20 18.57 46.40
CA LEU A 27 14.53 19.25 45.29
C LEU A 27 14.65 18.46 43.97
N ALA A 28 15.82 17.88 43.68
CA ALA A 28 16.00 17.05 42.51
C ALA A 28 15.14 15.77 42.55
N ALA A 29 15.02 15.13 43.72
CA ALA A 29 14.16 13.96 43.91
C ALA A 29 12.66 14.31 43.74
N VAL A 30 12.23 15.47 44.25
CA VAL A 30 10.86 15.97 44.06
C VAL A 30 10.59 16.29 42.59
N ALA A 31 11.52 16.96 41.90
CA ALA A 31 11.37 17.24 40.47
C ALA A 31 11.31 15.94 39.62
N LEU A 32 12.13 14.94 39.97
CA LEU A 32 12.11 13.63 39.29
C LEU A 32 10.78 12.91 39.49
N THR A 33 10.27 12.87 40.73
CA THR A 33 9.00 12.19 41.03
C THR A 33 7.81 12.89 40.34
N ILE A 34 7.78 14.22 40.33
CA ILE A 34 6.78 14.99 39.58
C ILE A 34 6.89 14.70 38.07
N GLY A 35 8.11 14.68 37.53
CA GLY A 35 8.36 14.35 36.12
C GLY A 35 7.88 12.95 35.74
N VAL A 36 8.12 11.94 36.58
CA VAL A 36 7.65 10.56 36.37
C VAL A 36 6.11 10.49 36.43
N VAL A 37 5.49 11.13 37.42
CA VAL A 37 4.02 11.14 37.57
C VAL A 37 3.35 11.82 36.36
N ILE A 38 3.88 12.97 35.91
CA ILE A 38 3.39 13.67 34.71
C ILE A 38 3.63 12.81 33.47
N GLY A 39 4.79 12.19 33.33
CA GLY A 39 5.12 11.30 32.21
C GLY A 39 4.16 10.12 32.10
N VAL A 40 3.87 9.43 33.22
CA VAL A 40 2.91 8.33 33.27
C VAL A 40 1.49 8.82 32.96
N ALA A 41 1.07 9.94 33.55
CA ALA A 41 -0.27 10.51 33.32
C ALA A 41 -0.49 10.92 31.85
N LEU A 42 0.50 11.53 31.20
CA LEU A 42 0.45 11.91 29.78
C LEU A 42 0.43 10.68 28.87
N THR A 43 1.20 9.64 29.21
CA THR A 43 1.24 8.40 28.43
C THR A 43 -0.08 7.63 28.54
N ALA A 44 -0.66 7.54 29.74
CA ALA A 44 -1.96 6.90 29.97
C ALA A 44 -3.12 7.62 29.25
N ARG A 45 -3.05 8.95 29.09
CA ARG A 45 -4.03 9.73 28.32
C ARG A 45 -3.89 9.58 26.80
N ARG A 46 -2.71 9.22 26.28
CA ARG A 46 -2.53 8.89 24.86
C ARG A 46 -3.10 7.51 24.51
N SER A 47 -2.98 6.54 25.41
CA SER A 47 -3.50 5.18 25.21
C SER A 47 -5.02 5.13 25.04
N SER A 48 -5.75 6.06 25.67
CA SER A 48 -7.21 6.16 25.57
C SER A 48 -7.69 6.81 24.27
N LEU A 49 -6.86 7.58 23.58
CA LEU A 49 -7.18 8.18 22.27
C LEU A 49 -6.87 7.25 21.10
N LEU A 50 -5.89 6.34 21.25
CA LEU A 50 -5.52 5.34 20.24
C LEU A 50 -6.39 4.08 20.30
N ALA A 51 -7.08 3.84 21.42
CA ALA A 51 -7.95 2.68 21.60
C ALA A 51 -9.34 2.83 20.93
N VAL A 52 -9.68 4.01 20.40
CA VAL A 52 -10.98 4.26 19.74
C VAL A 52 -10.99 3.81 18.26
N THR A 53 -9.85 3.38 17.71
CA THR A 53 -9.75 2.88 16.32
C THR A 53 -9.56 1.35 16.25
N ALA A 54 -10.08 0.62 17.23
CA ALA A 54 -10.35 -0.81 17.05
C ALA A 54 -11.77 -0.96 16.51
N THR A 55 -11.93 -0.65 15.22
CA THR A 55 -13.13 -0.99 14.44
C THR A 55 -13.39 -2.49 14.58
N HIS A 56 -14.61 -2.82 15.01
CA HIS A 56 -15.13 -4.17 15.24
C HIS A 56 -14.60 -5.17 14.19
N PRO A 57 -13.75 -6.15 14.56
CA PRO A 57 -13.20 -7.13 13.61
C PRO A 57 -14.30 -7.95 12.92
N GLU A 58 -15.44 -8.14 13.57
CA GLU A 58 -16.62 -8.81 13.00
C GLU A 58 -17.23 -8.04 11.83
N ALA A 59 -17.31 -6.71 11.91
CA ALA A 59 -17.85 -5.87 10.83
C ALA A 59 -16.97 -5.92 9.56
N ASN A 60 -15.64 -6.04 9.73
CA ASN A 60 -14.73 -6.18 8.60
C ASN A 60 -14.83 -7.57 7.94
N ILE A 61 -15.08 -8.62 8.73
CA ILE A 61 -15.26 -9.99 8.23
C ILE A 61 -16.61 -10.11 7.49
N GLU A 62 -17.69 -9.58 8.06
CA GLU A 62 -19.02 -9.60 7.45
C GLU A 62 -19.04 -8.89 6.10
N MET A 63 -18.40 -7.71 6.02
CA MET A 63 -18.28 -6.97 4.77
C MET A 63 -17.43 -7.70 3.72
N ALA A 64 -16.35 -8.35 4.15
CA ALA A 64 -15.54 -9.17 3.27
C ALA A 64 -16.32 -10.38 2.73
N SER A 65 -17.10 -11.07 3.57
CA SER A 65 -17.97 -12.18 3.12
C SER A 65 -19.02 -11.70 2.12
N ALA A 66 -19.68 -10.57 2.39
CA ALA A 66 -20.67 -10.02 1.47
C ALA A 66 -20.07 -9.69 0.10
N PHE A 67 -18.85 -9.14 0.07
CA PHE A 67 -18.15 -8.89 -1.19
C PHE A 67 -17.80 -10.19 -1.94
N VAL A 68 -17.30 -11.21 -1.22
CA VAL A 68 -16.99 -12.53 -1.80
C VAL A 68 -18.26 -13.19 -2.37
N ASP A 69 -19.38 -13.10 -1.68
CA ASP A 69 -20.65 -13.70 -2.12
C ASP A 69 -21.17 -13.04 -3.40
N ILE A 70 -21.09 -11.70 -3.48
CA ILE A 70 -21.43 -10.96 -4.70
C ILE A 70 -20.48 -11.36 -5.82
N ALA A 71 -19.16 -11.36 -5.57
CA ALA A 71 -18.15 -11.72 -6.57
C ALA A 71 -18.41 -13.10 -7.16
N ARG A 72 -18.65 -14.12 -6.31
CA ARG A 72 -18.99 -15.49 -6.75
C ARG A 72 -20.25 -15.56 -7.59
N ARG A 73 -21.24 -14.71 -7.30
CA ARG A 73 -22.51 -14.71 -8.01
C ARG A 73 -22.45 -14.01 -9.36
N VAL A 74 -21.57 -13.01 -9.50
CA VAL A 74 -21.41 -12.24 -10.76
C VAL A 74 -20.27 -12.73 -11.64
N GLU A 75 -19.33 -13.50 -11.11
CA GLU A 75 -18.19 -14.07 -11.83
C GLU A 75 -18.58 -14.81 -13.12
N PRO A 76 -19.65 -15.64 -13.16
CA PRO A 76 -20.06 -16.32 -14.40
C PRO A 76 -20.49 -15.37 -15.53
N SER A 77 -20.83 -14.12 -15.22
CA SER A 77 -21.19 -13.11 -16.22
C SER A 77 -19.97 -12.43 -16.85
N VAL A 78 -18.77 -12.62 -16.31
CA VAL A 78 -17.53 -12.02 -16.84
C VAL A 78 -16.82 -13.01 -17.76
N VAL A 79 -16.39 -12.53 -18.92
CA VAL A 79 -15.69 -13.34 -19.94
C VAL A 79 -14.31 -12.79 -20.23
N ASN A 80 -13.40 -13.67 -20.64
CA ASN A 80 -12.14 -13.28 -21.25
C ASN A 80 -12.30 -13.14 -22.78
N ILE A 81 -11.84 -12.04 -23.34
CA ILE A 81 -11.86 -11.77 -24.78
C ILE A 81 -10.44 -11.81 -25.30
N SER A 82 -10.16 -12.72 -26.21
CA SER A 82 -8.90 -12.83 -26.92
C SER A 82 -9.09 -12.44 -28.38
N VAL A 83 -8.28 -11.51 -28.88
CA VAL A 83 -8.35 -11.05 -30.26
C VAL A 83 -7.10 -11.41 -31.04
N VAL A 84 -7.27 -11.66 -32.34
CA VAL A 84 -6.18 -11.89 -33.29
C VAL A 84 -6.34 -10.91 -34.45
N ILE A 85 -5.27 -10.16 -34.71
CA ILE A 85 -5.16 -9.21 -35.83
C ILE A 85 -4.13 -9.79 -36.78
N GLN A 86 -4.54 -10.11 -37.99
CA GLN A 86 -3.68 -10.64 -39.03
C GLN A 86 -2.84 -9.52 -39.66
N PRO A 87 -1.55 -9.77 -39.96
CA PRO A 87 -0.75 -8.82 -40.70
C PRO A 87 -1.30 -8.71 -42.12
N ARG A 88 -1.62 -7.48 -42.54
CA ARG A 88 -2.04 -7.24 -43.93
C ARG A 88 -0.78 -7.10 -44.78
N PRO A 89 -0.60 -7.93 -45.83
CA PRO A 89 0.53 -7.79 -46.73
C PRO A 89 0.44 -6.42 -47.39
N ARG A 90 1.51 -5.63 -47.26
CA ARG A 90 1.61 -4.35 -47.96
C ARG A 90 1.86 -4.69 -49.43
N ASN A 91 0.89 -4.42 -50.31
CA ASN A 91 1.01 -4.68 -51.74
C ASN A 91 2.26 -3.98 -52.29
N GLY A 92 3.29 -4.76 -52.58
CA GLY A 92 4.64 -4.31 -52.93
C GLY A 92 4.79 -3.97 -54.41
N ASN A 93 4.06 -2.96 -54.90
CA ASN A 93 4.31 -2.38 -56.22
C ASN A 93 5.28 -1.19 -56.17
N GLU A 94 6.22 -1.18 -55.22
CA GLU A 94 7.20 -0.10 -55.05
C GLU A 94 8.63 -0.66 -55.06
N PHE A 95 9.09 -0.92 -56.29
CA PHE A 95 10.47 -1.04 -56.81
C PHE A 95 11.46 -2.12 -56.27
N PRO A 96 12.25 -2.75 -57.17
CA PRO A 96 13.26 -3.76 -56.81
C PRO A 96 14.64 -3.13 -56.57
N ALA A 97 15.24 -3.38 -55.40
CA ALA A 97 16.70 -3.46 -55.25
C ALA A 97 17.06 -4.02 -53.87
N ASP A 98 18.09 -4.86 -53.87
CA ASP A 98 18.76 -5.43 -52.69
C ASP A 98 18.09 -6.67 -52.08
N ALA A 99 18.31 -7.80 -52.76
CA ALA A 99 18.18 -9.17 -52.28
C ALA A 99 19.15 -9.48 -51.12
N ARG A 100 18.99 -8.79 -49.99
CA ARG A 100 19.52 -9.26 -48.70
C ARG A 100 18.32 -9.68 -47.85
N PRO A 101 18.27 -10.91 -47.33
CA PRO A 101 17.25 -11.28 -46.36
C PRO A 101 17.48 -10.41 -45.13
N ARG A 102 16.70 -9.34 -44.98
CA ARG A 102 16.67 -8.55 -43.74
C ARG A 102 16.14 -9.49 -42.65
N LEU A 103 16.92 -9.67 -41.59
CA LEU A 103 16.52 -10.40 -40.37
C LEU A 103 15.20 -9.86 -39.75
N ASP A 104 14.75 -8.69 -40.20
CA ASP A 104 13.54 -7.99 -39.75
C ASP A 104 12.22 -8.61 -40.28
N ASP A 105 12.28 -9.54 -41.24
CA ASP A 105 11.07 -10.09 -41.87
C ASP A 105 10.36 -11.17 -41.01
N TYR A 106 11.08 -11.76 -40.06
CA TYR A 106 10.51 -12.73 -39.11
C TYR A 106 9.54 -12.11 -38.09
N GLY A 107 9.53 -10.78 -37.97
CA GLY A 107 8.67 -10.04 -37.04
C GLY A 107 7.39 -9.47 -37.66
N ARG A 108 7.40 -9.15 -38.96
CA ARG A 108 6.35 -8.34 -39.62
C ARG A 108 5.12 -9.13 -40.07
N ASN A 109 5.23 -10.45 -40.18
CA ASN A 109 4.13 -11.33 -40.57
C ASN A 109 3.54 -12.12 -39.39
N ARG A 110 3.82 -11.73 -38.15
CA ARG A 110 3.19 -12.37 -36.98
C ARG A 110 1.87 -11.71 -36.66
N ALA A 111 0.83 -12.53 -36.54
CA ALA A 111 -0.46 -12.05 -36.06
C ALA A 111 -0.30 -11.43 -34.67
N LEU A 112 -0.84 -10.22 -34.52
CA LEU A 112 -0.90 -9.54 -33.23
C LEU A 112 -2.03 -10.17 -32.42
N ARG A 113 -1.79 -10.37 -31.13
CA ARG A 113 -2.78 -10.90 -30.19
C ARG A 113 -3.06 -9.87 -29.12
N GLY A 114 -4.33 -9.72 -28.77
CA GLY A 114 -4.78 -8.86 -27.67
C GLY A 114 -5.67 -9.63 -26.70
N ASN A 115 -5.74 -9.17 -25.47
CA ASN A 115 -6.62 -9.71 -24.44
C ASN A 115 -7.42 -8.58 -23.77
N GLY A 116 -8.61 -8.92 -23.29
CA GLY A 116 -9.47 -8.02 -22.53
C GLY A 116 -10.57 -8.79 -21.82
N SER A 117 -11.45 -8.06 -21.16
CA SER A 117 -12.62 -8.62 -20.48
C SER A 117 -13.90 -8.09 -21.10
N GLY A 118 -14.98 -8.85 -20.92
CA GLY A 118 -16.33 -8.42 -21.24
C GLY A 118 -17.31 -8.89 -20.18
N VAL A 119 -18.52 -8.34 -20.22
CA VAL A 119 -19.63 -8.72 -19.35
C VAL A 119 -20.82 -9.12 -20.21
N VAL A 120 -21.40 -10.28 -19.94
CA VAL A 120 -22.66 -10.73 -20.55
C VAL A 120 -23.81 -9.91 -19.95
N VAL A 121 -24.55 -9.19 -20.80
CA VAL A 121 -25.60 -8.26 -20.35
C VAL A 121 -27.02 -8.83 -20.49
N ASP A 122 -27.20 -9.90 -21.27
CA ASP A 122 -28.49 -10.55 -21.45
C ASP A 122 -28.39 -12.05 -21.78
N SER A 123 -29.54 -12.72 -21.79
CA SER A 123 -29.66 -14.15 -22.12
C SER A 123 -29.53 -14.46 -23.61
N ALA A 124 -29.54 -13.45 -24.49
CA ALA A 124 -29.27 -13.64 -25.92
C ALA A 124 -27.76 -13.74 -26.20
N GLY A 125 -26.93 -13.44 -25.21
CA GLY A 125 -25.47 -13.56 -25.28
C GLY A 125 -24.78 -12.28 -25.72
N TYR A 126 -25.40 -11.11 -25.56
CA TYR A 126 -24.72 -9.84 -25.81
C TYR A 126 -23.65 -9.59 -24.76
N ILE A 127 -22.46 -9.18 -25.22
CA ILE A 127 -21.28 -8.94 -24.37
C ILE A 127 -20.84 -7.50 -24.53
N LEU A 128 -20.79 -6.78 -23.41
CA LEU A 128 -20.26 -5.42 -23.33
C LEU A 128 -18.74 -5.48 -23.08
N THR A 129 -17.97 -4.76 -23.88
CA THR A 129 -16.53 -4.60 -23.71
C THR A 129 -16.08 -3.22 -24.18
N ASN A 130 -14.82 -2.89 -23.93
CA ASN A 130 -14.23 -1.65 -24.42
C ASN A 130 -13.95 -1.76 -25.92
N GLN A 131 -14.19 -0.67 -26.66
CA GLN A 131 -13.91 -0.60 -28.10
C GLN A 131 -12.45 -0.96 -28.42
N HIS A 132 -11.48 -0.54 -27.61
CA HIS A 132 -10.06 -0.79 -27.88
C HIS A 132 -9.68 -2.28 -27.82
N VAL A 133 -10.48 -3.11 -27.16
CA VAL A 133 -10.25 -4.57 -27.06
C VAL A 133 -10.55 -5.23 -28.40
N ILE A 134 -11.62 -4.78 -29.08
CA ILE A 134 -12.14 -5.41 -30.30
C ILE A 134 -11.80 -4.65 -31.58
N ARG A 135 -11.16 -3.48 -31.47
CA ARG A 135 -10.81 -2.65 -32.63
C ARG A 135 -9.85 -3.40 -33.55
N ASP A 136 -10.15 -3.40 -34.85
CA ASP A 136 -9.35 -4.03 -35.91
C ASP A 136 -9.14 -5.55 -35.76
N ALA A 137 -9.86 -6.21 -34.85
CA ALA A 137 -9.77 -7.64 -34.63
C ALA A 137 -10.34 -8.41 -35.84
N ASP A 138 -9.51 -9.27 -36.45
CA ASP A 138 -9.97 -10.18 -37.52
C ASP A 138 -10.59 -11.46 -36.93
N ARG A 139 -10.26 -11.79 -35.68
CA ARG A 139 -10.88 -12.87 -34.91
C ARG A 139 -11.04 -12.47 -33.46
N ILE A 140 -12.21 -12.78 -32.89
CA ILE A 140 -12.54 -12.62 -31.48
C ILE A 140 -12.88 -14.00 -30.93
N ILE A 141 -12.26 -14.36 -29.80
CA ILE A 141 -12.48 -15.61 -29.07
C ILE A 141 -12.95 -15.20 -27.68
N VAL A 142 -14.09 -15.72 -27.25
CA VAL A 142 -14.68 -15.39 -25.95
C VAL A 142 -14.58 -16.64 -25.09
N LYS A 143 -13.90 -16.56 -23.96
CA LYS A 143 -13.79 -17.65 -23.00
C LYS A 143 -14.62 -17.34 -21.77
N PHE A 144 -15.59 -18.19 -21.48
CA PHE A 144 -16.44 -18.10 -20.31
C PHE A 144 -15.74 -18.65 -19.07
N PHE A 145 -16.28 -18.31 -17.90
CA PHE A 145 -15.76 -18.74 -16.60
C PHE A 145 -15.59 -20.27 -16.49
N GLU A 146 -16.55 -21.04 -17.01
CA GLU A 146 -16.51 -22.52 -17.00
C GLU A 146 -15.50 -23.11 -18.00
N GLY A 147 -14.81 -22.26 -18.76
CA GLY A 147 -13.71 -22.65 -19.65
C GLY A 147 -14.12 -23.00 -21.08
N PHE A 148 -15.41 -22.89 -21.43
CA PHE A 148 -15.87 -23.02 -22.81
C PHE A 148 -15.62 -21.73 -23.62
N GLU A 149 -15.43 -21.91 -24.94
CA GLU A 149 -15.13 -20.87 -25.93
C GLU A 149 -16.19 -20.80 -27.03
#